data_AF-I3WYY9-F1
#
_entry.id   AF-I3WYY9-F1
#
_cell.length_a   1.000
_cell.length_b   1.000
_cell.length_c   1.000
_cell.angle_alpha   90.00
_cell.angle_beta   90.00
_cell.angle_gamma   90.00
#
_symmetry.space_group_name_H-M   'P 1'
#
loop_
_entity.id
_entity.type
_entity.pdbx_description
1 polymer ?
#
loop_
_entity_poly.entity_id
_entity_poly.type
_entity_poly.pdbx_seq_one_letter_code
_entity_poly.pdbx_strand_id
1 'polypeptide(L)'
;MRVRLARCMVEGRVTPGVTVGDGSDIGAGALIMGTLSGGGKQRNVIGKGSLLGANAGIGISLGDNCVVEAGLYVTARTKVRLPDGTVVKARELSGRDNILFRRNSQTGAVEALNTSGSIWGGVNDILHDND
;
A
#
# COMPACT_ATOMS: atom_id res chain seq x y z
N MET A 1 -13.61 11.46 -14.08
CA MET A 1 -14.61 11.17 -13.04
C MET A 1 -13.93 11.32 -11.68
N ARG A 2 -14.10 12.46 -11.01
CA ARG A 2 -13.59 12.67 -9.64
C ARG A 2 -14.61 12.06 -8.68
N VAL A 3 -14.26 10.98 -7.99
CA VAL A 3 -15.12 10.38 -6.97
C VAL A 3 -14.63 10.87 -5.62
N ARG A 4 -15.38 11.79 -5.00
CA ARG A 4 -15.13 12.24 -3.63
C ARG A 4 -15.77 11.23 -2.68
N LEU A 5 -14.99 10.23 -2.27
CA LEU A 5 -15.31 9.33 -1.17
C LEU A 5 -14.06 9.32 -0.28
N ALA A 6 -14.12 10.05 0.84
CA ALA A 6 -12.99 10.31 1.74
C ALA A 6 -11.86 11.15 1.06
N ARG A 7 -10.96 11.78 1.83
CA ARG A 7 -9.87 12.64 1.30
C ARG A 7 -8.75 11.79 0.69
N CYS A 8 -9.11 10.92 -0.25
CA CYS A 8 -8.18 10.01 -0.89
C CYS A 8 -7.78 10.56 -2.26
N MET A 9 -6.49 10.44 -2.59
CA MET A 9 -6.00 10.64 -3.94
C MET A 9 -5.95 9.28 -4.64
N VAL A 10 -6.55 9.18 -5.84
CA VAL A 10 -6.59 7.92 -6.60
C VAL A 10 -6.18 8.17 -8.04
N GLU A 11 -4.90 7.91 -8.33
CA GLU A 11 -4.29 8.01 -9.65
C GLU A 11 -3.90 6.63 -10.22
N GLY A 12 -4.06 5.57 -9.42
CA GLY A 12 -3.86 4.17 -9.79
C GLY A 12 -5.16 3.40 -10.08
N ARG A 13 -5.04 2.08 -10.24
CA ARG A 13 -6.15 1.14 -10.51
C ARG A 13 -6.61 0.45 -9.23
N VAL A 14 -7.88 0.65 -8.88
CA VAL A 14 -8.57 -0.03 -7.79
C VAL A 14 -9.47 -1.12 -8.37
N THR A 15 -9.16 -2.39 -8.09
CA THR A 15 -10.00 -3.51 -8.59
C THR A 15 -11.39 -3.49 -7.92
N PRO A 16 -12.49 -3.83 -8.62
CA PRO A 16 -13.84 -3.82 -8.03
C PRO A 16 -13.94 -4.56 -6.69
N GLY A 17 -14.58 -3.92 -5.72
CA GLY A 17 -14.81 -4.43 -4.36
C GLY A 17 -13.63 -4.27 -3.39
N VAL A 18 -12.50 -3.69 -3.83
CA VAL A 18 -11.47 -3.17 -2.93
C VAL A 18 -11.98 -1.89 -2.28
N THR A 19 -11.71 -1.73 -0.99
CA THR A 19 -12.01 -0.49 -0.25
C THR A 19 -10.72 0.25 0.06
N VAL A 20 -10.75 1.58 -0.03
CA VAL A 20 -9.65 2.48 0.32
C VAL A 20 -10.09 3.39 1.46
N GLY A 21 -9.37 3.34 2.59
CA GLY A 21 -9.65 4.14 3.77
C GLY A 21 -9.31 5.61 3.60
N ASP A 22 -9.89 6.46 4.46
CA ASP A 22 -9.74 7.91 4.42
C ASP A 22 -8.28 8.37 4.51
N GLY A 23 -7.97 9.43 3.76
CA GLY A 23 -6.64 10.01 3.73
C GLY A 23 -5.59 9.07 3.14
N SER A 24 -5.96 8.05 2.35
CA SER A 24 -4.99 7.21 1.66
C SER A 24 -4.74 7.69 0.23
N ASP A 25 -3.52 7.50 -0.26
CA ASP A 25 -3.08 7.94 -1.58
C ASP A 25 -2.64 6.74 -2.42
N ILE A 26 -3.28 6.60 -3.59
CA ILE A 26 -2.99 5.59 -4.58
C ILE A 26 -2.29 6.26 -5.75
N GLY A 27 -0.96 6.30 -5.71
CA GLY A 27 -0.13 7.02 -6.65
C GLY A 27 -0.30 6.55 -8.10
N ALA A 28 0.07 7.43 -9.03
CA ALA A 28 -0.09 7.23 -10.47
C ALA A 28 0.44 5.86 -10.94
N GLY A 29 -0.41 5.13 -11.67
CA GLY A 29 -0.06 3.83 -12.25
C GLY A 29 -0.02 2.66 -11.25
N ALA A 30 -0.28 2.89 -9.96
CA ALA A 30 -0.34 1.82 -8.97
C ALA A 30 -1.48 0.82 -9.25
N LEU A 31 -1.39 -0.40 -8.71
CA LEU A 31 -2.41 -1.43 -8.87
C LEU A 31 -2.74 -2.14 -7.55
N ILE A 32 -4.02 -2.15 -7.18
CA ILE A 32 -4.52 -2.96 -6.07
C ILE A 32 -5.23 -4.20 -6.63
N MET A 33 -4.70 -5.40 -6.39
CA MET A 33 -5.38 -6.64 -6.78
C MET A 33 -6.68 -6.82 -5.98
N GLY A 34 -7.72 -7.32 -6.65
CA GLY A 34 -9.06 -7.44 -6.05
C GLY A 34 -9.17 -8.44 -4.90
N THR A 35 -8.48 -9.56 -5.00
CA THR A 35 -8.41 -10.58 -3.95
C THR A 35 -6.97 -10.82 -3.53
N LEU A 36 -6.79 -11.41 -2.35
CA LEU A 36 -5.48 -11.83 -1.86
C LEU A 36 -4.77 -12.69 -2.92
N SER A 37 -3.66 -12.19 -3.44
CA SER A 37 -2.96 -12.80 -4.56
C SER A 37 -2.36 -14.15 -4.15
N GLY A 38 -2.62 -15.20 -4.92
CA GLY A 38 -2.26 -16.57 -4.54
C GLY A 38 -3.40 -17.42 -3.99
N GLY A 39 -4.65 -17.10 -4.38
CA GLY A 39 -5.80 -18.00 -4.27
C GLY A 39 -6.81 -17.67 -3.16
N GLY A 40 -6.73 -16.48 -2.55
CA GLY A 40 -7.68 -16.08 -1.51
C GLY A 40 -9.05 -15.67 -2.05
N LYS A 41 -10.08 -15.86 -1.23
CA LYS A 41 -11.46 -15.39 -1.50
C LYS A 41 -11.74 -14.00 -0.92
N GLN A 42 -10.89 -13.52 -0.02
CA GLN A 42 -11.04 -12.23 0.66
C GLN A 42 -10.57 -11.11 -0.24
N ARG A 43 -11.34 -10.00 -0.25
CA ARG A 43 -11.01 -8.80 -1.01
C ARG A 43 -9.96 -7.99 -0.27
N ASN A 44 -9.01 -7.41 -1.01
CA ASN A 44 -8.00 -6.56 -0.38
C ASN A 44 -8.62 -5.22 0.05
N VAL A 45 -8.12 -4.70 1.17
CA VAL A 45 -8.49 -3.40 1.72
C VAL A 45 -7.22 -2.57 1.94
N ILE A 46 -7.34 -1.26 1.78
CA ILE A 46 -6.33 -0.29 2.22
C ILE A 46 -6.92 0.44 3.43
N GLY A 47 -6.18 0.47 4.54
CA GLY A 47 -6.53 1.27 5.71
C GLY A 47 -6.48 2.77 5.45
N LYS A 48 -6.53 3.56 6.51
CA LYS A 48 -6.44 5.02 6.49
C LYS A 48 -4.99 5.48 6.41
N GLY A 49 -4.75 6.67 5.88
CA GLY A 49 -3.42 7.30 5.89
C GLY A 49 -2.32 6.49 5.20
N SER A 50 -2.68 5.58 4.29
CA SER A 50 -1.73 4.68 3.64
C SER A 50 -1.37 5.19 2.24
N LEU A 51 -0.13 4.97 1.83
CA LEU A 51 0.39 5.38 0.53
C LEU A 51 0.81 4.17 -0.29
N LEU A 52 0.31 4.10 -1.52
CA LEU A 52 0.93 3.32 -2.59
C LEU A 52 1.70 4.26 -3.49
N GLY A 53 3.03 4.12 -3.53
CA GLY A 53 3.87 4.91 -4.43
C GLY A 53 3.52 4.70 -5.91
N ALA A 54 3.94 5.64 -6.76
CA ALA A 54 3.72 5.54 -8.20
C ALA A 54 4.22 4.19 -8.76
N ASN A 55 3.44 3.56 -9.64
CA ASN A 55 3.70 2.23 -10.21
C ASN A 55 3.88 1.09 -9.19
N ALA A 56 3.55 1.29 -7.90
CA ALA A 56 3.54 0.21 -6.93
C ALA A 56 2.39 -0.78 -7.19
N GLY A 57 2.45 -1.94 -6.58
CA GLY A 57 1.37 -2.91 -6.64
C GLY A 57 1.23 -3.71 -5.38
N ILE A 58 0.00 -4.08 -5.04
CA ILE A 58 -0.25 -4.94 -3.89
C ILE A 58 -1.22 -6.07 -4.23
N GLY A 59 -0.96 -7.21 -3.59
CA GLY A 59 -1.85 -8.35 -3.57
C GLY A 59 -2.16 -8.85 -2.15
N ILE A 60 -1.96 -7.99 -1.15
CA ILE A 60 -2.36 -8.19 0.25
C ILE A 60 -3.17 -6.98 0.71
N SER A 61 -3.88 -7.09 1.84
CA SER A 61 -4.47 -5.90 2.47
C SER A 61 -3.40 -5.11 3.21
N LEU A 62 -3.55 -3.79 3.27
CA LEU A 62 -2.76 -2.90 4.12
C LEU A 62 -3.64 -2.41 5.26
N GLY A 63 -3.09 -2.33 6.47
CA GLY A 63 -3.72 -1.63 7.58
C GLY A 63 -3.59 -0.11 7.44
N ASP A 64 -3.68 0.59 8.56
CA ASP A 64 -3.52 2.04 8.62
C ASP A 64 -2.03 2.44 8.53
N ASN A 65 -1.75 3.62 7.99
CA ASN A 65 -0.41 4.24 7.92
C ASN A 65 0.67 3.34 7.28
N CYS A 66 0.30 2.55 6.29
CA CYS A 66 1.23 1.73 5.54
C CYS A 66 1.77 2.48 4.34
N VAL A 67 3.02 2.19 3.95
CA VAL A 67 3.65 2.77 2.76
C VAL A 67 4.21 1.65 1.90
N VAL A 68 3.95 1.70 0.59
CA VAL A 68 4.60 0.85 -0.40
C VAL A 68 5.43 1.73 -1.31
N GLU A 69 6.74 1.47 -1.37
CA GLU A 69 7.67 2.16 -2.24
C GLU A 69 7.19 2.19 -3.69
N ALA A 70 7.45 3.31 -4.39
CA ALA A 70 7.21 3.42 -5.82
C ALA A 70 7.88 2.27 -6.61
N GLY A 71 7.15 1.70 -7.57
CA GLY A 71 7.62 0.60 -8.40
C GLY A 71 7.73 -0.77 -7.70
N LEU A 72 7.41 -0.87 -6.40
CA LEU A 72 7.41 -2.16 -5.70
C LEU A 72 6.06 -2.86 -5.83
N TYR A 73 6.09 -4.10 -6.32
CA TYR A 73 4.93 -4.99 -6.29
C TYR A 73 5.04 -6.02 -5.15
N VAL A 74 4.12 -5.97 -4.18
CA VAL A 74 4.03 -6.89 -3.04
C VAL A 74 2.90 -7.89 -3.28
N THR A 75 3.24 -9.10 -3.74
CA THR A 75 2.30 -10.22 -3.84
C THR A 75 2.21 -10.98 -2.51
N ALA A 76 1.16 -11.76 -2.25
CA ALA A 76 1.03 -12.45 -0.97
C ALA A 76 2.11 -13.52 -0.72
N ARG A 77 2.81 -13.97 -1.77
CA ARG A 77 3.95 -14.90 -1.70
C ARG A 77 5.31 -14.21 -1.70
N THR A 78 5.36 -12.89 -1.92
CA THR A 78 6.61 -12.12 -1.84
C THR A 78 7.27 -12.42 -0.49
N LYS A 79 8.55 -12.79 -0.53
CA LYS A 79 9.37 -13.01 0.65
C LYS A 79 9.86 -11.67 1.16
N VAL A 80 9.52 -11.36 2.41
CA VAL A 80 9.76 -10.05 3.02
C VAL A 80 10.66 -10.26 4.24
N ARG A 81 11.79 -9.55 4.26
CA ARG A 81 12.72 -9.53 5.38
C ARG A 81 12.23 -8.54 6.43
N LEU A 82 12.15 -8.98 7.68
CA LEU A 82 11.77 -8.17 8.83
C LEU A 82 13.00 -7.56 9.52
N PRO A 83 12.82 -6.59 10.44
CA PRO A 83 13.95 -5.92 11.11
C PRO A 83 14.81 -6.87 11.96
N ASP A 84 14.21 -7.94 12.50
CA ASP A 84 14.91 -8.99 13.25
C ASP A 84 15.70 -9.97 12.34
N GLY A 85 15.65 -9.76 11.03
CA GLY A 85 16.33 -10.59 10.02
C GLY A 85 15.52 -11.80 9.56
N THR A 86 14.37 -12.10 10.17
CA THR A 86 13.50 -13.19 9.74
C THR A 86 12.86 -12.89 8.38
N VAL A 87 12.47 -13.95 7.64
CA VAL A 87 11.85 -13.82 6.31
C VAL A 87 10.51 -14.52 6.27
N VAL A 88 9.45 -13.74 6.14
CA VAL A 88 8.05 -14.21 6.09
C VAL A 88 7.46 -14.04 4.69
N LYS A 89 6.31 -14.68 4.43
CA LYS A 89 5.50 -14.33 3.24
C LYS A 89 4.69 -13.08 3.55
N ALA A 90 4.56 -12.16 2.59
CA ALA A 90 3.81 -10.92 2.77
C ALA A 90 2.36 -11.12 3.24
N ARG A 91 1.72 -12.25 2.91
CA ARG A 91 0.39 -12.61 3.44
C ARG A 91 0.29 -12.61 4.96
N GLU A 92 1.39 -12.86 5.67
CA GLU A 92 1.45 -12.90 7.14
C GLU A 92 1.44 -11.49 7.76
N LEU A 93 1.67 -10.47 6.94
CA LEU A 93 1.64 -9.05 7.28
C LEU A 93 0.35 -8.37 6.79
N SER A 94 -0.54 -9.09 6.11
CA SER A 94 -1.76 -8.53 5.53
C SER A 94 -2.64 -7.89 6.61
N GLY A 95 -3.01 -6.63 6.40
CA GLY A 95 -3.89 -5.87 7.29
C GLY A 95 -3.23 -5.33 8.55
N ARG A 96 -1.90 -5.49 8.71
CA ARG A 96 -1.17 -4.84 9.80
C ARG A 96 -0.94 -3.36 9.48
N ASP A 97 -0.94 -2.55 10.53
CA ASP A 97 -0.70 -1.11 10.45
C ASP A 97 0.80 -0.78 10.49
N ASN A 98 1.15 0.45 10.12
CA ASN A 98 2.46 1.05 10.37
C ASN A 98 3.64 0.28 9.74
N ILE A 99 3.45 -0.24 8.52
CA ILE A 99 4.50 -0.94 7.76
C ILE A 99 4.94 -0.15 6.53
N LEU A 100 6.25 0.04 6.38
CA LEU A 100 6.89 0.45 5.13
C LEU A 100 7.41 -0.79 4.39
N PHE A 101 6.85 -1.07 3.22
CA PHE A 101 7.39 -2.04 2.27
C PHE A 101 8.32 -1.34 1.28
N ARG A 102 9.58 -1.78 1.21
CA ARG A 102 10.56 -1.27 0.25
C ARG A 102 11.42 -2.39 -0.32
N ARG A 103 12.08 -2.14 -1.45
CA ARG A 103 13.17 -2.94 -2.00
C ARG A 103 14.48 -2.28 -1.64
N ASN A 104 15.33 -3.02 -0.95
CA ASN A 104 16.70 -2.60 -0.73
C ASN A 104 17.44 -2.54 -2.08
N SER A 105 17.87 -1.36 -2.50
CA SER A 105 18.45 -1.14 -3.82
C SER A 105 19.85 -1.76 -3.99
N GLN A 106 20.55 -2.05 -2.89
CA GLN A 106 21.87 -2.69 -2.93
C GLN A 106 21.78 -4.22 -2.98
N THR A 107 20.80 -4.81 -2.28
CA THR A 107 20.68 -6.27 -2.16
C THR A 107 19.54 -6.88 -2.98
N GLY A 108 18.59 -6.06 -3.44
CA GLY A 108 17.35 -6.50 -4.08
C GLY A 108 16.32 -7.11 -3.14
N ALA A 109 16.63 -7.27 -1.84
CA ALA A 109 15.70 -7.84 -0.87
C ALA A 109 14.49 -6.94 -0.67
N VAL A 110 13.29 -7.54 -0.61
CA VAL A 110 12.08 -6.84 -0.16
C VAL A 110 12.06 -6.84 1.36
N GLU A 111 11.90 -5.67 1.96
CA GLU A 111 11.94 -5.42 3.39
C GLU A 111 10.61 -4.85 3.87
N ALA A 112 10.21 -5.21 5.09
CA ALA A 112 9.16 -4.54 5.84
C ALA A 112 9.79 -3.90 7.08
N LEU A 113 9.66 -2.58 7.18
CA LEU A 113 10.14 -1.80 8.30
C LEU A 113 8.95 -1.21 9.06
N ASN A 114 9.13 -0.98 10.36
CA ASN A 114 8.16 -0.18 11.11
C ASN A 114 8.23 1.27 10.61
N THR A 115 7.08 1.86 10.33
CA THR A 115 6.97 3.29 10.06
C THR A 115 6.13 3.93 11.16
N SER A 116 6.51 5.12 11.61
CA SER A 116 5.54 6.02 12.22
C SER A 116 4.79 6.71 11.08
N GLY A 117 3.49 6.98 11.23
CA GLY A 117 2.71 7.70 10.20
C GLY A 117 3.31 9.05 9.76
N SER A 118 4.36 9.54 10.43
CA SER A 118 5.14 10.71 10.04
C SER A 118 6.02 10.57 8.79
N ILE A 119 6.27 9.35 8.27
CA ILE A 119 7.03 9.18 7.01
C ILE A 119 6.20 9.66 5.80
N TRP A 120 4.88 9.56 5.88
CA TRP A 120 3.96 10.05 4.86
C TRP A 120 3.14 11.22 5.43
N GLY A 121 3.44 12.44 4.98
CA GLY A 121 2.91 13.69 5.54
C GLY A 121 1.45 14.00 5.22
N GLY A 122 0.69 13.05 4.65
CA GLY A 122 -0.68 13.29 4.20
C GLY A 122 -0.79 13.57 2.71
N VAL A 123 -2.04 13.78 2.29
CA VAL A 123 -2.41 14.18 0.93
C VAL A 123 -1.99 15.65 0.70
N ASN A 124 -1.51 15.99 -0.51
CA ASN A 124 -1.04 17.34 -0.83
C ASN A 124 -2.21 18.33 -0.97
N ASP A 125 -2.51 19.09 0.08
CA ASP A 125 -3.64 20.03 0.12
C ASP A 125 -3.67 21.02 -1.05
N ILE A 126 -2.52 21.45 -1.59
CA ILE A 126 -2.44 22.39 -2.73
C ILE A 126 -3.00 21.78 -4.02
N LEU A 127 -2.87 20.46 -4.20
CA LEU A 127 -3.45 19.75 -5.35
C LEU A 127 -4.94 19.43 -5.14
N HIS A 128 -5.48 19.72 -3.95
CA HIS A 128 -6.84 19.38 -3.54
C HIS A 128 -7.70 20.58 -3.16
N ASP A 129 -7.14 21.79 -3.18
CA ASP A 129 -7.91 23.03 -3.20
C ASP A 129 -8.73 23.10 -4.49
N ASN A 130 -10.05 23.32 -4.32
CA ASN A 130 -10.98 23.53 -5.42
C ASN A 130 -11.68 24.86 -5.14
N ASP A 131 -11.07 25.96 -5.58
CA ASP A 131 -11.81 27.17 -5.94
C ASP A 131 -12.51 26.97 -7.30
#